data_AF-K2K4G4-F1
#
_entry.id   AF-K2K4G4-F1
#
_cell.length_a   1.000
_cell.length_b   1.000
_cell.length_c   1.000
_cell.angle_alpha   90.00
_cell.angle_beta   90.00
_cell.angle_gamma   90.00
#
_symmetry.space_group_name_H-M   'P 1'
#
loop_
_entity.id
_entity.type
_entity.pdbx_description
1 polymer ?
#
loop_
_entity_poly.entity_id
_entity_poly.type
_entity_poly.pdbx_seq_one_letter_code
_entity_poly.pdbx_strand_id
1 'polypeptide(L)'
;MLRPLFVSLLCLPLLGCVVVPKAKPPSFEERVRCNISTPQWQLEQYRYDIDWCNSGVSDYDGICVGVSALVVPATTLVVSGTWTLLGNAVHWLEEQMRCS
;
A
#
# COMPACT_ATOMS: atom_id res chain seq x y z
N MET A 1 15.44 -3.01 32.89
CA MET A 1 14.47 -3.49 31.87
C MET A 1 13.82 -2.33 31.08
N LEU A 2 14.50 -1.19 30.91
CA LEU A 2 13.98 0.00 30.22
C LEU A 2 14.20 0.00 28.69
N ARG A 3 15.12 -0.85 28.21
CA ARG A 3 15.53 -0.94 26.80
C ARG A 3 14.45 -1.46 25.82
N PRO A 4 13.65 -2.51 26.12
CA PRO A 4 12.63 -2.96 25.16
C PRO A 4 11.46 -1.98 25.03
N LEU A 5 11.16 -1.22 26.10
CA LEU A 5 10.13 -0.16 26.08
C LEU A 5 10.51 0.97 25.14
N PHE A 6 11.78 1.39 25.13
CA PHE A 6 12.26 2.42 24.21
C PHE A 6 12.25 1.97 22.74
N VAL A 7 12.57 0.69 22.45
CA VAL A 7 12.50 0.15 21.09
C VAL A 7 11.05 0.06 20.62
N SER A 8 10.13 -0.37 21.48
CA SER A 8 8.69 -0.40 21.17
C SER A 8 8.12 1.00 20.96
N LEU A 9 8.55 2.00 21.75
CA LEU A 9 8.14 3.40 21.63
C LEU A 9 8.73 4.08 20.37
N LEU A 10 9.92 3.67 19.93
CA LEU A 10 10.58 4.22 18.73
C LEU A 10 10.01 3.64 17.42
N CYS A 11 9.35 2.48 17.46
CA CYS A 11 8.64 1.88 16.32
C CYS A 11 7.19 2.38 16.19
N LEU A 12 6.60 2.94 17.25
CA LEU A 12 5.24 3.47 17.25
C LEU A 12 4.91 4.52 16.17
N PRO A 13 5.82 5.45 15.79
CA PRO A 13 5.51 6.41 14.73
C PRO A 13 5.58 5.85 13.30
N LEU A 14 5.95 4.58 13.08
CA LEU A 14 5.97 3.98 11.73
C LEU A 14 4.60 3.40 11.29
N LEU A 15 3.57 3.57 12.13
CA LEU A 15 2.34 2.78 12.14
C LEU A 15 1.15 3.48 11.46
N GLY A 16 1.43 4.34 10.48
CA GLY A 16 0.41 5.08 9.71
C GLY A 16 0.54 4.88 8.19
N CYS A 17 1.21 3.83 7.75
CA CYS A 17 1.45 3.61 6.32
C CYS A 17 0.25 2.94 5.66
N VAL A 18 -0.33 3.61 4.68
CA VAL A 18 -1.34 3.07 3.77
C VAL A 18 -0.64 2.72 2.47
N VAL A 19 -0.84 1.49 1.98
CA VAL A 19 -0.34 1.07 0.68
C VAL A 19 -1.46 1.18 -0.34
N VAL A 20 -1.27 1.94 -1.41
CA VAL A 20 -2.27 2.13 -2.46
C VAL A 20 -1.68 1.79 -3.83
N PRO A 21 -2.50 1.28 -4.77
CA PRO A 21 -2.05 1.02 -6.13
C PRO A 21 -2.07 2.33 -6.92
N LYS A 22 -1.01 2.57 -7.69
CA LYS A 22 -0.89 3.69 -8.62
C LYS A 22 -0.71 3.18 -10.03
N ALA A 23 -1.53 3.71 -10.93
CA ALA A 23 -1.44 3.42 -12.35
C ALA A 23 -0.29 4.22 -12.97
N LYS A 24 0.65 3.52 -13.59
CA LYS A 24 1.64 4.08 -14.49
C LYS A 24 1.10 3.91 -15.92
N PRO A 25 0.94 5.01 -16.67
CA PRO A 25 0.50 4.92 -18.05
C PRO A 25 1.53 4.13 -18.87
N PRO A 26 1.08 3.38 -19.90
CA PRO A 26 2.00 2.64 -20.76
C PRO A 26 3.01 3.59 -21.40
N SER A 27 4.21 3.09 -21.65
CA SER A 27 5.27 3.83 -22.31
C SER A 27 4.87 4.24 -23.74
N PHE A 28 5.60 5.19 -24.31
CA PHE A 28 5.37 5.58 -25.71
C PHE A 28 5.56 4.38 -26.65
N GLU A 29 6.57 3.56 -26.41
CA GLU A 29 6.83 2.37 -27.22
C GLU A 29 5.71 1.34 -27.10
N GLU A 30 5.24 1.04 -25.88
CA GLU A 30 4.11 0.12 -25.64
C GLU A 30 2.83 0.58 -26.35
N ARG A 31 2.56 1.89 -26.38
CA ARG A 31 1.40 2.45 -27.08
C ARG A 31 1.52 2.43 -28.59
N VAL A 32 2.68 2.78 -29.14
CA VAL A 32 2.83 2.92 -30.60
C VAL A 32 3.13 1.59 -31.26
N ARG A 33 3.99 0.78 -30.65
CA ARG A 33 4.46 -0.48 -31.21
C ARG A 33 3.46 -1.61 -31.01
N CYS A 34 2.90 -1.66 -29.81
CA CYS A 34 2.04 -2.76 -29.39
C CYS A 34 0.59 -2.36 -29.13
N ASN A 35 0.25 -1.08 -29.26
CA ASN A 35 -1.10 -0.57 -29.03
C ASN A 35 -1.66 -1.00 -27.66
N ILE A 36 -0.83 -1.07 -26.61
CA ILE A 36 -1.29 -1.53 -25.28
C ILE A 36 -2.13 -0.42 -24.64
N SER A 37 -3.32 -0.78 -24.16
CA SER A 37 -4.23 0.16 -23.52
C SER A 37 -4.22 0.06 -22.00
N THR A 38 -3.82 -1.08 -21.44
CA THR A 38 -3.85 -1.32 -20.00
C THR A 38 -2.67 -0.65 -19.30
N PRO A 39 -2.89 -0.02 -18.13
CA PRO A 39 -1.81 0.56 -17.34
C PRO A 39 -1.06 -0.50 -16.54
N GLN A 40 0.22 -0.25 -16.27
CA GLN A 40 0.96 -0.98 -15.25
C GLN A 40 0.61 -0.44 -13.87
N TRP A 41 0.51 -1.32 -12.89
CA TRP A 41 0.20 -0.96 -11.51
C TRP A 41 1.42 -1.13 -10.62
N GLN A 42 1.65 -0.16 -9.75
CA GLN A 42 2.73 -0.17 -8.76
C GLN A 42 2.17 0.21 -7.39
N LEU A 43 2.75 -0.35 -6.33
CA LEU A 43 2.36 0.00 -4.96
C LEU A 43 3.15 1.21 -4.49
N GLU A 44 2.44 2.24 -4.04
CA GLU A 44 3.02 3.39 -3.34
C GLU A 44 2.57 3.41 -1.89
N GLN A 45 3.50 3.84 -1.02
CA GLN A 45 3.24 3.95 0.42
C GLN A 45 3.01 5.42 0.76
N TYR A 46 1.88 5.69 1.40
CA TYR A 46 1.55 7.01 1.92
C TYR A 46 1.49 6.94 3.44
N ARG A 47 2.11 7.90 4.10
CA ARG A 47 1.98 8.06 5.55
C ARG A 47 0.78 8.95 5.83
N TYR A 48 -0.22 8.38 6.49
CA TYR A 48 -1.33 9.12 7.07
C TYR A 48 -1.06 9.30 8.56
N ASP A 49 -1.15 10.55 9.04
CA ASP A 49 -1.27 10.80 10.48
C ASP A 49 -2.72 10.51 10.89
N ILE A 50 -2.90 9.34 11.52
CA ILE A 50 -4.19 8.89 12.03
C ILE A 50 -4.40 9.55 13.40
N ASP A 51 -4.97 10.77 13.43
CA ASP A 51 -5.24 11.53 14.67
C ASP A 51 -6.41 10.98 15.52
N TRP A 52 -6.99 9.85 15.11
CA TRP A 52 -8.18 9.25 15.71
C TRP A 52 -7.92 8.74 17.14
N CYS A 53 -6.64 8.49 17.47
CA CYS A 53 -6.20 7.97 18.76
C CYS A 53 -5.93 9.06 19.82
N ASN A 54 -6.04 10.35 19.47
CA ASN A 54 -5.76 11.46 20.40
C ASN A 54 -6.97 11.88 21.26
N SER A 55 -8.10 11.20 21.12
CA SER A 55 -9.36 11.56 21.77
C SER A 55 -9.47 11.02 23.22
N GLY A 56 -8.44 11.18 24.04
CA GLY A 56 -8.54 11.24 25.51
C GLY A 56 -9.27 10.13 26.29
N VAL A 57 -9.47 8.93 25.74
CA VAL A 57 -10.10 7.81 26.47
C VAL A 57 -9.06 6.73 26.79
N SER A 58 -8.59 6.71 28.04
CA SER A 58 -7.45 5.88 28.50
C SER A 58 -7.66 4.36 28.44
N ASP A 59 -8.87 3.88 28.12
CA ASP A 59 -9.18 2.45 28.09
C ASP A 59 -9.03 1.81 26.70
N TYR A 60 -8.85 2.61 25.64
CA TYR A 60 -8.81 2.10 24.25
C TYR A 60 -7.45 2.30 23.54
N ASP A 61 -6.45 2.87 24.22
CA ASP A 61 -5.13 3.17 23.63
C ASP A 61 -4.45 1.95 23.01
N GLY A 62 -4.54 0.77 23.64
CA GLY A 62 -3.95 -0.46 23.11
C GLY A 62 -4.61 -0.96 21.82
N ILE A 63 -5.93 -0.77 21.68
CA ILE A 63 -6.70 -1.16 20.49
C ILE A 63 -6.41 -0.18 19.35
N CYS A 64 -6.39 1.11 19.66
CA CYS A 64 -6.06 2.17 18.73
C CYS A 64 -4.66 2.01 18.12
N VAL A 65 -3.66 1.72 18.95
CA VAL A 65 -2.30 1.40 18.48
C VAL A 65 -2.30 0.12 17.64
N GLY A 66 -2.96 -0.95 18.07
CA GLY A 66 -3.01 -2.21 17.30
C GLY A 66 -3.67 -2.06 15.92
N VAL A 67 -4.76 -1.30 15.82
CA VAL A 67 -5.49 -1.09 14.57
C VAL A 67 -4.69 -0.23 13.59
N SER A 68 -4.16 0.91 14.03
CA SER A 68 -3.34 1.77 13.19
C SER A 68 -2.06 1.07 12.73
N ALA A 69 -1.40 0.34 13.64
CA ALA A 69 -0.11 -0.28 13.42
C ALA A 69 -0.08 -1.53 12.58
N LEU A 70 -1.07 -2.40 12.75
CA LEU A 70 -1.03 -3.73 12.17
C LEU A 70 -2.16 -3.90 11.19
N VAL A 71 -3.38 -3.56 11.61
CA VAL A 71 -4.57 -3.83 10.79
C VAL A 71 -4.55 -2.98 9.53
N VAL A 72 -4.43 -1.65 9.64
CA VAL A 72 -4.45 -0.73 8.49
C VAL A 72 -3.37 -1.03 7.44
N PRO A 73 -2.07 -1.12 7.77
CA PRO A 73 -1.03 -1.42 6.78
C PRO A 73 -1.19 -2.83 6.18
N ALA A 74 -1.54 -3.84 6.99
CA ALA A 74 -1.71 -5.20 6.47
C ALA A 74 -2.91 -5.30 5.52
N THR A 75 -4.06 -4.72 5.88
CA THR A 75 -5.26 -4.78 5.03
C THR A 75 -5.06 -3.99 3.75
N THR A 76 -4.45 -2.80 3.82
CA THR A 76 -4.22 -1.97 2.63
C THR A 76 -3.19 -2.62 1.70
N LEU A 77 -2.14 -3.26 2.24
CA LEU A 77 -1.20 -4.04 1.44
C LEU A 77 -1.87 -5.23 0.74
N VAL A 78 -2.72 -6.00 1.42
CA VAL A 78 -3.39 -7.17 0.83
C VAL A 78 -4.34 -6.73 -0.29
N VAL A 79 -5.18 -5.73 -0.05
CA VAL A 79 -6.16 -5.24 -1.03
C VAL A 79 -5.44 -4.63 -2.23
N SER A 80 -4.54 -3.67 -1.99
CA SER A 80 -3.82 -2.98 -3.04
C SER A 80 -2.85 -3.90 -3.80
N GLY A 81 -2.21 -4.82 -3.09
CA GLY A 81 -1.32 -5.83 -3.67
C GLY A 81 -2.06 -6.77 -4.61
N THR A 82 -3.23 -7.27 -4.21
CA THR A 82 -4.08 -8.11 -5.05
C THR A 82 -4.51 -7.38 -6.32
N TRP A 83 -4.97 -6.13 -6.19
CA TRP A 83 -5.35 -5.31 -7.34
C TRP A 83 -4.17 -5.10 -8.30
N THR A 84 -3.00 -4.81 -7.75
CA THR A 84 -1.77 -4.60 -8.52
C THR A 84 -1.36 -5.86 -9.30
N LEU A 85 -1.43 -7.03 -8.66
CA LEU A 85 -1.13 -8.31 -9.31
C LEU A 85 -2.10 -8.60 -10.46
N LEU A 86 -3.40 -8.45 -10.24
CA LEU A 86 -4.41 -8.69 -11.28
C LEU A 86 -4.26 -7.71 -12.44
N GLY A 87 -4.08 -6.42 -12.16
CA GLY A 87 -3.87 -5.41 -13.19
C GLY A 87 -2.62 -5.67 -14.03
N ASN A 88 -1.52 -6.06 -13.39
CA ASN A 88 -0.27 -6.40 -14.09
C ASN A 88 -0.36 -7.71 -14.87
N ALA A 89 -1.13 -8.69 -14.39
CA ALA A 89 -1.38 -9.92 -15.14
C ALA A 89 -2.16 -9.63 -16.43
N VAL A 90 -3.17 -8.76 -16.37
CA VAL A 90 -3.92 -8.31 -17.56
C VAL A 90 -3.01 -7.53 -18.51
N HIS A 91 -2.17 -6.64 -17.98
CA HIS A 91 -1.21 -5.89 -18.79
C HIS A 91 -0.23 -6.80 -19.52
N TRP A 92 0.35 -7.76 -18.81
CA TRP A 92 1.24 -8.76 -19.40
C TRP A 92 0.54 -9.60 -20.47
N LEU A 93 -0.71 -9.99 -20.25
CA LEU A 93 -1.49 -10.75 -21.23
C LEU A 93 -1.74 -9.92 -22.50
N GLU A 94 -2.08 -8.63 -22.36
CA GLU A 94 -2.22 -7.73 -23.50
C GLU A 94 -0.90 -7.56 -24.27
N GLU A 95 0.22 -7.45 -23.56
CA GLU A 95 1.56 -7.39 -24.15
C GLU A 95 1.86 -8.65 -24.97
N GLN A 96 1.59 -9.85 -24.44
CA GLN A 96 1.79 -11.11 -25.17
C GLN A 96 0.90 -11.20 -26.43
N MET A 97 -0.34 -10.71 -26.37
CA MET A 97 -1.25 -10.80 -27.52
C MET A 97 -0.97 -9.76 -28.61
N ARG A 98 -0.47 -8.57 -28.25
CA ARG A 98 -0.29 -7.46 -29.20
C ARG A 98 1.15 -7.21 -29.63
N CYS A 99 2.14 -7.63 -28.84
CA CYS A 99 3.56 -7.50 -29.17
C CYS A 99 4.22 -8.78 -29.70
N SER A 100 3.47 -9.89 -29.81
CA SER A 100 3.97 -11.15 -30.38
C SER A 100 4.27 -11.08 -31.87
#